data_AF-A0A6G1C5P8-F1
#
_entry.id   AF-A0A6G1C5P8-F1
#
_cell.length_a   1.000
_cell.length_b   1.000
_cell.length_c   1.000
_cell.angle_alpha   90.00
_cell.angle_beta   90.00
_cell.angle_gamma   90.00
#
_symmetry.space_group_name_H-M   'P 1'
#
loop_
_entity.id
_entity.type
_entity.pdbx_description
1 polymer ?
#
loop_
_entity_poly.entity_id
_entity_poly.type
_entity_poly.pdbx_seq_one_letter_code
_entity_poly.pdbx_strand_id
1 'polypeptide(L)'
;MAARPAADREGVDASEPWWRRKRPRRPLPPPEADAEAVKAEALELMAAHPVLPRLVVFDLDHTLWPFQCDRLPKDELPYLYPQARGILNALKDRGIEIAIASRASRRKGVAKAFLEKLGIHFMIGAQEIFYTWSPKSEHFQSIHRKTGVAFKYMLFFDDEVRNIIAVSSFFRYSPDWILVGY
;
A
#
# COMPACT_ATOMS: atom_id res chain seq x y z
N MET A 1 -44.29 11.26 -12.20
CA MET A 1 -43.74 11.65 -10.87
C MET A 1 -43.29 10.39 -10.17
N ALA A 2 -41.98 10.14 -10.08
CA ALA A 2 -41.45 8.98 -9.33
C ALA A 2 -41.46 9.31 -7.84
N ALA A 3 -42.07 8.43 -7.04
CA ALA A 3 -42.13 8.56 -5.58
C ALA A 3 -40.72 8.44 -4.98
N ARG A 4 -40.37 9.38 -4.09
CA ARG A 4 -39.12 9.33 -3.32
C ARG A 4 -39.27 8.25 -2.23
N PRO A 5 -38.27 7.38 -2.01
CA PRO A 5 -38.34 6.43 -0.92
C PRO A 5 -38.25 7.17 0.42
N ALA A 6 -39.03 6.71 1.39
CA ALA A 6 -39.10 7.27 2.73
C ALA A 6 -37.76 7.04 3.47
N ALA A 7 -37.06 8.12 3.79
CA ALA A 7 -36.01 8.09 4.79
C ALA A 7 -36.66 7.89 6.17
N ASP A 8 -36.13 6.95 6.95
CA ASP A 8 -36.45 6.88 8.37
C ASP A 8 -35.87 8.11 9.10
N ARG A 9 -36.34 8.34 10.34
CA ARG A 9 -36.01 9.54 11.13
C ARG A 9 -34.51 9.68 11.47
N GLU A 10 -33.68 8.73 11.05
CA GLU A 10 -32.23 8.69 11.26
C GLU A 10 -31.42 8.78 9.95
N GLY A 11 -32.06 8.93 8.79
CA GLY A 11 -31.37 9.13 7.51
C GLY A 11 -30.62 7.89 7.02
N VAL A 12 -31.09 6.68 7.35
CA VAL A 12 -30.41 5.42 7.00
C VAL A 12 -31.04 4.82 5.75
N ASP A 13 -30.21 4.57 4.73
CA ASP A 13 -30.63 3.92 3.48
C ASP A 13 -31.11 2.48 3.74
N ALA A 14 -32.41 2.27 3.53
CA ALA A 14 -33.08 0.99 3.78
C ALA A 14 -32.64 -0.14 2.82
N SER A 15 -31.87 0.15 1.77
CA SER A 15 -31.33 -0.84 0.83
C SER A 15 -30.13 -1.62 1.36
N GLU A 16 -29.47 -1.14 2.42
CA GLU A 16 -28.33 -1.87 2.99
C GLU A 16 -28.77 -3.07 3.83
N PRO A 17 -28.14 -4.25 3.65
CA PRO A 17 -28.54 -5.42 4.41
C PRO A 17 -28.23 -5.30 5.92
N TRP A 18 -29.05 -5.94 6.76
CA TRP A 18 -29.04 -5.75 8.22
C TRP A 18 -27.68 -6.02 8.90
N TRP A 19 -26.84 -6.90 8.34
CA TRP A 19 -25.50 -7.21 8.86
C TRP A 19 -24.47 -6.11 8.58
N ARG A 20 -24.67 -5.25 7.58
CA ARG A 20 -23.84 -4.05 7.36
C ARG A 20 -24.16 -2.96 8.37
N ARG A 21 -25.43 -2.82 8.74
CA ARG A 21 -25.90 -1.80 9.70
C ARG A 21 -25.35 -1.98 11.12
N LYS A 22 -25.08 -3.21 11.54
CA LYS A 22 -24.54 -3.53 12.89
C LYS A 22 -23.01 -3.49 12.97
N ARG A 23 -22.29 -3.34 11.85
CA ARG A 23 -20.83 -3.20 11.92
C ARG A 23 -20.49 -1.82 12.49
N PRO A 24 -19.56 -1.74 13.47
CA PRO A 24 -18.98 -0.45 13.83
C PRO A 24 -18.48 0.22 12.55
N ARG A 25 -19.03 1.40 12.23
CA ARG A 25 -18.57 2.17 11.07
C ARG A 25 -17.09 2.50 11.31
N ARG A 26 -16.25 2.23 10.32
CA ARG A 26 -14.86 2.70 10.38
C ARG A 26 -14.89 4.23 10.45
N PRO A 27 -13.97 4.87 11.18
CA PRO A 27 -13.83 6.32 11.10
C PRO A 27 -13.77 6.74 9.64
N LEU A 28 -14.37 7.90 9.34
CA LEU A 28 -14.27 8.48 8.02
C LEU A 28 -12.79 8.60 7.64
N PRO A 29 -12.45 8.40 6.36
CA PRO A 29 -11.10 8.67 5.90
C PRO A 29 -10.72 10.10 6.30
N PRO A 30 -9.47 10.32 6.75
CA PRO A 30 -8.96 11.68 6.84
C PRO A 30 -9.07 12.36 5.46
N PRO A 31 -9.17 13.70 5.41
CA PRO A 31 -9.08 14.41 4.15
C PRO A 31 -7.83 13.95 3.40
N GLU A 32 -7.98 13.64 2.11
CA GLU A 32 -6.83 13.33 1.26
C GLU A 32 -5.92 14.56 1.24
N ALA A 33 -4.61 14.35 1.36
CA ALA A 33 -3.68 15.47 1.23
C ALA A 33 -3.73 15.97 -0.22
N ASP A 34 -3.29 17.20 -0.44
CA ASP A 34 -3.08 17.68 -1.80
C ASP A 34 -1.98 16.82 -2.46
N ALA A 35 -2.42 15.90 -3.33
CA ALA A 35 -1.55 14.92 -3.94
C ALA A 35 -0.49 15.57 -4.83
N GLU A 36 -0.78 16.73 -5.44
CA GLU A 36 0.20 17.46 -6.26
C GLU A 36 1.22 18.18 -5.39
N ALA A 37 0.80 18.76 -4.25
CA ALA A 37 1.74 19.36 -3.29
C ALA A 37 2.68 18.30 -2.69
N VAL A 38 2.13 17.16 -2.24
CA VAL A 38 2.92 16.03 -1.71
C VAL A 38 3.87 15.47 -2.75
N LYS A 39 3.41 15.35 -4.01
CA LYS A 39 4.23 14.89 -5.12
C LYS A 39 5.39 15.85 -5.38
N ALA A 40 5.14 17.17 -5.41
CA ALA A 40 6.17 18.18 -5.60
C ALA A 40 7.24 18.10 -4.51
N GLU A 41 6.83 18.04 -3.24
CA GLU A 41 7.74 17.88 -2.10
C GLU A 41 8.57 16.59 -2.21
N ALA A 42 7.94 15.46 -2.56
CA ALA A 42 8.66 14.21 -2.76
C ALA A 42 9.68 14.27 -3.90
N LEU A 43 9.36 14.97 -5.00
CA LEU A 43 10.28 15.18 -6.11
C LEU A 43 11.46 16.07 -5.71
N GLU A 44 11.23 17.13 -4.92
CA GLU A 44 12.30 17.98 -4.38
C GLU A 44 13.25 17.19 -3.48
N LEU A 45 12.71 16.37 -2.59
CA LEU A 45 13.51 15.47 -1.74
C LEU A 45 14.33 14.49 -2.58
N MET A 46 13.73 13.86 -3.60
CA MET A 46 14.46 12.97 -4.50
C MET A 46 15.54 13.69 -5.31
N ALA A 47 15.31 14.94 -5.70
CA ALA A 47 16.30 15.75 -6.42
C ALA A 47 17.50 16.15 -5.54
N ALA A 48 17.28 16.28 -4.23
CA ALA A 48 18.33 16.60 -3.26
C ALA A 48 19.29 15.42 -2.98
N HIS A 49 18.97 14.21 -3.41
CA HIS A 49 19.79 13.01 -3.17
C HIS A 49 20.51 12.54 -4.45
N PRO A 50 21.84 12.32 -4.39
CA PRO A 50 22.64 11.94 -5.56
C PRO A 50 22.41 10.49 -6.01
N VAL A 51 21.91 9.63 -5.11
CA VAL A 51 21.66 8.22 -5.36
C VAL A 51 20.22 7.92 -4.97
N LEU A 52 19.46 7.36 -5.92
CA LEU A 52 18.08 6.95 -5.73
C LEU A 52 17.96 5.42 -5.92
N PRO A 53 17.02 4.77 -5.24
CA PRO A 53 16.70 3.37 -5.51
C PRO A 53 16.17 3.21 -6.94
N ARG A 54 16.42 2.05 -7.53
CA ARG A 54 15.79 1.66 -8.80
C ARG A 54 14.39 1.10 -8.58
N LEU A 55 14.13 0.55 -7.40
CA LEU A 55 12.88 -0.08 -7.02
C LEU A 55 12.51 0.29 -5.58
N VAL A 56 11.27 0.72 -5.37
CA VAL A 56 10.70 0.86 -4.02
C VAL A 56 9.68 -0.24 -3.81
N VAL A 57 9.84 -0.98 -2.71
CA VAL A 57 8.95 -2.06 -2.29
C VAL A 57 8.14 -1.57 -1.10
N PHE A 58 6.81 -1.72 -1.14
CA PHE A 58 5.91 -1.40 -0.03
C PHE A 58 5.23 -2.65 0.52
N ASP A 59 5.04 -2.72 1.84
CA ASP A 59 3.91 -3.47 2.40
C ASP A 59 2.56 -2.78 2.08
N LEU A 60 1.45 -3.37 2.51
CA LEU A 60 0.11 -2.86 2.34
C LEU A 60 -0.50 -2.42 3.67
N ASP A 61 -0.69 -3.36 4.59
CA ASP A 61 -1.45 -3.14 5.82
C ASP A 61 -0.62 -2.25 6.74
N HIS A 62 -1.19 -1.13 7.19
CA HIS A 62 -0.49 -0.12 7.99
C HIS A 62 0.71 0.57 7.30
N THR A 63 0.88 0.37 5.99
CA THR A 63 1.91 1.04 5.19
C THR A 63 1.29 1.95 4.12
N LEU A 64 0.48 1.39 3.21
CA LEU A 64 -0.24 2.20 2.21
C LEU A 64 -1.62 2.62 2.72
N TRP A 65 -2.23 1.83 3.59
CA TRP A 65 -3.53 2.12 4.19
C TRP A 65 -3.55 1.78 5.69
N PRO A 66 -4.38 2.46 6.51
CA PRO A 66 -4.33 2.33 7.98
C PRO A 66 -5.16 1.18 8.56
N PHE A 67 -5.20 0.03 7.89
CA PHE A 67 -6.00 -1.12 8.33
C PHE A 67 -5.46 -2.46 7.83
N GLN A 68 -5.91 -3.55 8.45
CA GLN A 68 -5.64 -4.91 7.97
C GLN A 68 -6.72 -5.32 6.96
N CYS A 69 -6.39 -5.35 5.67
CA CYS A 69 -7.38 -5.56 4.62
C CYS A 69 -8.08 -6.93 4.73
N ASP A 70 -7.38 -7.96 5.24
CA ASP A 70 -7.94 -9.30 5.47
C ASP A 70 -9.12 -9.33 6.47
N ARG A 71 -9.28 -8.29 7.30
CA ARG A 71 -10.42 -8.18 8.23
C ARG A 71 -11.65 -7.58 7.56
N LEU A 72 -11.50 -7.01 6.37
CA LEU A 72 -12.54 -6.27 5.66
C LEU A 72 -13.22 -7.11 4.57
N PRO A 73 -14.48 -6.80 4.22
CA PRO A 73 -15.13 -7.35 3.05
C PRO A 73 -14.39 -6.95 1.77
N LYS A 74 -14.39 -7.81 0.74
CA LYS A 74 -13.78 -7.49 -0.57
C LYS A 74 -14.44 -6.26 -1.22
N ASP A 75 -15.72 -6.04 -0.96
CA ASP A 75 -16.51 -4.95 -1.52
C ASP A 75 -16.40 -3.63 -0.72
N GLU A 76 -15.72 -3.62 0.42
CA GLU A 76 -15.40 -2.40 1.19
C GLU A 76 -14.68 -1.35 0.33
N LEU A 77 -14.95 -0.07 0.56
CA LEU A 77 -14.22 1.03 -0.07
C LEU A 77 -12.91 1.28 0.72
N PRO A 78 -11.73 0.95 0.14
CA PRO A 78 -10.46 1.28 0.77
C PRO A 78 -10.14 2.77 0.65
N TYR A 79 -9.23 3.24 1.49
CA TYR A 79 -8.59 4.55 1.35
C TYR A 79 -7.11 4.43 1.75
N LEU A 80 -6.28 5.29 1.19
CA LEU A 80 -4.85 5.36 1.47
C LEU A 80 -4.55 6.28 2.66
N TYR A 81 -3.33 6.21 3.18
CA TYR A 81 -2.79 7.35 3.93
C TYR A 81 -2.79 8.61 3.05
N PRO A 82 -3.09 9.80 3.60
CA PRO A 82 -3.27 11.04 2.82
C PRO A 82 -2.14 11.32 1.83
N GLN A 83 -0.90 11.04 2.20
CA GLN A 83 0.30 11.35 1.41
C GLN A 83 0.65 10.26 0.38
N ALA A 84 0.13 9.03 0.55
CA ALA A 84 0.62 7.89 -0.22
C ALA A 84 0.41 8.05 -1.74
N ARG A 85 -0.72 8.64 -2.15
CA ARG A 85 -1.03 8.91 -3.56
C ARG A 85 0.03 9.81 -4.21
N GLY A 86 0.37 10.93 -3.57
CA GLY A 86 1.37 11.88 -4.07
C GLY A 86 2.77 11.26 -4.14
N ILE A 87 3.16 10.48 -3.13
CA ILE A 87 4.44 9.76 -3.11
C ILE A 87 4.54 8.74 -4.26
N LEU A 88 3.49 7.93 -4.47
CA LEU A 88 3.46 6.95 -5.57
C LEU A 88 3.55 7.62 -6.95
N ASN A 89 2.87 8.77 -7.13
CA ASN A 89 2.98 9.57 -8.34
C ASN A 89 4.41 10.09 -8.55
N ALA A 90 5.05 10.63 -7.51
CA ALA A 90 6.42 11.14 -7.60
C ALA A 90 7.43 10.05 -8.00
N LEU A 91 7.29 8.85 -7.43
CA LEU A 91 8.13 7.70 -7.81
C LEU A 91 7.97 7.34 -9.29
N LYS A 92 6.73 7.32 -9.80
CA LYS A 92 6.45 7.04 -11.21
C LYS A 92 7.04 8.10 -12.13
N ASP A 93 6.86 9.38 -11.82
CA ASP A 93 7.39 10.49 -12.62
C ASP A 93 8.92 10.48 -12.64
N ARG A 94 9.56 10.07 -11.53
CA ARG A 94 11.01 9.92 -11.45
C ARG A 94 11.56 8.69 -12.18
N GLY A 95 10.68 7.80 -12.63
CA GLY A 95 11.04 6.54 -13.29
C GLY A 95 11.50 5.45 -12.32
N ILE A 96 11.15 5.55 -11.04
CA ILE A 96 11.46 4.54 -10.03
C ILE A 96 10.37 3.47 -10.05
N GLU A 97 10.77 2.21 -10.15
CA GLU A 97 9.83 1.09 -10.16
C GLU A 97 9.17 0.92 -8.78
N ILE A 98 7.95 0.41 -8.76
CA ILE A 98 7.19 0.16 -7.52
C ILE A 98 6.80 -1.31 -7.47
N ALA A 99 7.02 -1.96 -6.33
CA ALA A 99 6.56 -3.30 -6.05
C ALA A 99 5.82 -3.41 -4.71
N ILE A 100 4.99 -4.44 -4.58
CA ILE A 100 4.31 -4.80 -3.34
C ILE A 100 4.89 -6.12 -2.83
N ALA A 101 5.23 -6.15 -1.54
CA ALA A 101 5.49 -7.36 -0.79
C ALA A 101 4.54 -7.38 0.41
N SER A 102 3.50 -8.20 0.39
CA SER A 102 2.53 -8.26 1.49
C SER A 102 2.12 -9.68 1.85
N ARG A 103 1.85 -9.90 3.14
CA ARG A 103 1.35 -11.16 3.68
C ARG A 103 -0.18 -11.21 3.78
N ALA A 104 -0.86 -10.11 3.46
CA ALA A 104 -2.32 -9.97 3.54
C ALA A 104 -3.02 -10.86 2.49
N SER A 105 -3.33 -12.08 2.90
CA SER A 105 -3.84 -13.14 2.01
C SER A 105 -4.76 -14.14 2.70
N ARG A 106 -5.16 -13.90 3.96
CA ARG A 106 -6.15 -14.74 4.66
C ARG A 106 -7.48 -14.76 3.90
N ARG A 107 -7.86 -13.66 3.25
CA ARG A 107 -8.99 -13.60 2.32
C ARG A 107 -8.50 -13.40 0.90
N LYS A 108 -8.61 -14.48 0.11
CA LYS A 108 -8.14 -14.52 -1.28
C LYS A 108 -8.70 -13.35 -2.08
N GLY A 109 -7.79 -12.51 -2.59
CA GLY A 109 -8.10 -11.44 -3.54
C GLY A 109 -8.65 -10.14 -2.94
N VAL A 110 -8.70 -9.98 -1.62
CA VAL A 110 -9.13 -8.70 -1.00
C VAL A 110 -8.12 -7.58 -1.28
N ALA A 111 -6.84 -7.81 -0.97
CA ALA A 111 -5.77 -6.84 -1.22
C ALA A 111 -5.72 -6.38 -2.69
N LYS A 112 -5.79 -7.32 -3.65
CA LYS A 112 -5.80 -7.02 -5.08
C LYS A 112 -7.01 -6.16 -5.47
N ALA A 113 -8.20 -6.51 -4.99
CA ALA A 113 -9.40 -5.72 -5.26
C ALA A 113 -9.31 -4.30 -4.67
N PHE A 114 -8.61 -4.12 -3.56
CA PHE A 114 -8.39 -2.80 -2.99
C PHE A 114 -7.41 -1.98 -3.84
N LEU A 115 -6.30 -2.57 -4.31
CA LEU A 115 -5.38 -1.92 -5.25
C LEU A 115 -6.09 -1.49 -6.54
N GLU A 116 -7.02 -2.32 -7.04
CA GLU A 116 -7.87 -2.02 -8.20
C GLU A 116 -8.79 -0.83 -7.93
N LYS A 117 -9.57 -0.86 -6.83
CA LYS A 117 -10.48 0.22 -6.44
C LYS A 117 -9.79 1.55 -6.19
N LEU A 118 -8.58 1.51 -5.63
CA LEU A 118 -7.75 2.70 -5.42
C LEU A 118 -7.13 3.21 -6.72
N GLY A 119 -7.14 2.42 -7.81
CA GLY A 119 -6.52 2.78 -9.08
C GLY A 119 -4.98 2.79 -9.07
N ILE A 120 -4.34 2.33 -7.99
CA ILE A 120 -2.87 2.33 -7.87
C ILE A 120 -2.21 1.08 -8.47
N HIS A 121 -2.99 0.05 -8.78
CA HIS A 121 -2.47 -1.20 -9.36
C HIS A 121 -1.68 -1.00 -10.67
N PHE A 122 -2.05 0.00 -11.49
CA PHE A 122 -1.34 0.34 -12.73
C PHE A 122 0.07 0.92 -12.50
N MET A 123 0.34 1.42 -11.30
CA MET A 123 1.63 2.01 -10.94
C MET A 123 2.64 0.93 -10.55
N ILE A 124 2.16 -0.25 -10.14
CA ILE A 124 2.94 -1.32 -9.52
C ILE A 124 3.42 -2.33 -10.57
N GLY A 125 4.74 -2.51 -10.69
CA GLY A 125 5.37 -3.45 -11.63
C GLY A 125 5.41 -4.90 -11.14
N ALA A 126 5.51 -5.14 -9.84
CA ALA A 126 5.49 -6.48 -9.25
C ALA A 126 4.61 -6.55 -8.00
N GLN A 127 3.75 -7.57 -7.90
CA GLN A 127 2.81 -7.75 -6.79
C GLN A 127 2.99 -9.13 -6.15
N GLU A 128 3.74 -9.19 -5.06
CA GLU A 128 3.87 -10.37 -4.22
C GLU A 128 2.93 -10.26 -3.03
N ILE A 129 1.75 -10.86 -3.14
CA ILE A 129 0.71 -10.86 -2.10
C ILE A 129 0.33 -12.30 -1.79
N PHE A 130 0.99 -12.88 -0.78
CA PHE A 130 0.76 -14.26 -0.33
C PHE A 130 1.29 -14.45 1.09
N TYR A 131 0.71 -15.42 1.80
CA TYR A 131 1.11 -15.75 3.16
C TYR A 131 2.33 -16.67 3.10
N THR A 132 3.30 -16.37 3.97
CA THR A 132 4.46 -17.22 4.24
C THR A 132 4.66 -17.31 5.74
N TRP A 133 5.17 -18.46 6.19
CA TRP A 133 5.68 -18.61 7.56
C TRP A 133 7.00 -17.84 7.75
N SER A 134 7.78 -17.70 6.68
CA SER A 134 9.02 -16.92 6.65
C SER A 134 8.70 -15.41 6.55
N PRO A 135 9.45 -14.51 7.23
CA PRO A 135 9.24 -13.08 7.07
C PRO A 135 9.81 -12.60 5.73
N LYS A 136 8.93 -12.32 4.75
CA LYS A 136 9.11 -11.64 3.45
C LYS A 136 10.30 -12.00 2.54
N SER A 137 11.15 -12.94 2.91
CA SER A 137 12.29 -13.39 2.10
C SER A 137 11.83 -13.96 0.76
N GLU A 138 10.77 -14.76 0.76
CA GLU A 138 10.21 -15.35 -0.46
C GLU A 138 9.62 -14.28 -1.39
N HIS A 139 8.95 -13.27 -0.83
CA HIS A 139 8.46 -12.12 -1.58
C HIS A 139 9.60 -11.39 -2.27
N PHE A 140 10.67 -11.07 -1.54
CA PHE A 140 11.82 -10.36 -2.09
C PHE A 140 12.56 -11.15 -3.17
N GLN A 141 12.73 -12.46 -2.98
CA GLN A 141 13.29 -13.33 -4.02
C GLN A 141 12.42 -13.34 -5.28
N SER A 142 11.09 -13.39 -5.13
CA SER A 142 10.15 -13.34 -6.25
C SER A 142 10.20 -11.99 -6.96
N ILE A 143 10.21 -10.88 -6.22
CA ILE A 143 10.38 -9.52 -6.76
C ILE A 143 11.68 -9.41 -7.54
N HIS A 144 12.79 -9.82 -6.95
CA HIS A 144 14.11 -9.80 -7.61
C HIS A 144 14.09 -10.57 -8.94
N ARG A 145 13.48 -11.77 -8.98
CA ARG A 145 13.35 -12.54 -10.21
C ARG A 145 12.48 -11.85 -11.27
N LYS A 146 11.43 -11.14 -10.86
CA LYS A 146 10.48 -10.48 -11.77
C LYS A 146 11.03 -9.16 -12.33
N THR A 147 11.72 -8.38 -11.50
CA THR A 147 12.21 -7.04 -11.88
C THR A 147 13.66 -7.07 -12.37
N GLY A 148 14.45 -8.07 -11.98
CA GLY A 148 15.88 -8.12 -12.24
C GLY A 148 16.70 -7.09 -11.46
N VAL A 149 16.07 -6.29 -10.59
CA VAL A 149 16.74 -5.28 -9.78
C VAL A 149 17.49 -5.98 -8.64
N ALA A 150 18.79 -5.71 -8.47
CA ALA A 150 19.56 -6.26 -7.36
C ALA A 150 19.08 -5.69 -6.02
N PHE A 151 19.15 -6.47 -4.93
CA PHE A 151 18.70 -6.02 -3.60
C PHE A 151 19.32 -4.68 -3.18
N LYS A 152 20.61 -4.47 -3.48
CA LYS A 152 21.30 -3.18 -3.28
C LYS A 152 20.82 -2.01 -4.18
N TYR A 153 19.69 -2.11 -4.83
CA TYR A 153 19.06 -0.97 -5.49
C TYR A 153 17.57 -0.88 -5.13
N MET A 154 17.16 -1.62 -4.09
CA MET A 154 15.81 -1.61 -3.56
C MET A 154 15.74 -0.80 -2.27
N LEU A 155 14.64 -0.07 -2.09
CA LEU A 155 14.24 0.53 -0.82
C LEU A 155 12.95 -0.14 -0.34
N PHE A 156 12.82 -0.43 0.95
CA PHE A 156 11.67 -1.16 1.49
C PHE A 156 11.00 -0.41 2.63
N PHE A 157 9.67 -0.32 2.57
CA PHE A 157 8.82 0.25 3.61
C PHE A 157 7.84 -0.81 4.15
N ASP A 158 7.85 -1.00 5.46
CA ASP A 158 7.01 -1.97 6.20
C ASP A 158 6.84 -1.45 7.63
N ASP A 159 5.65 -1.59 8.21
CA ASP A 159 5.39 -1.22 9.60
C ASP A 159 5.96 -2.24 10.60
N GLU A 160 6.16 -3.49 10.17
CA GLU A 160 6.59 -4.58 11.01
C GLU A 160 8.11 -4.76 11.00
N VAL A 161 8.76 -4.34 12.10
CA VAL A 161 10.22 -4.42 12.29
C VAL A 161 10.82 -5.82 12.02
N ARG A 162 10.05 -6.89 12.24
CA ARG A 162 10.50 -8.27 11.94
C ARG A 162 10.74 -8.50 10.45
N ASN A 163 9.90 -7.91 9.60
CA ASN A 163 10.07 -7.98 8.16
C ASN A 163 11.31 -7.19 7.74
N ILE A 164 11.50 -5.99 8.30
CA ILE A 164 12.70 -5.16 8.08
C ILE A 164 13.97 -5.93 8.43
N ILE A 165 14.04 -6.53 9.63
CA ILE A 165 15.21 -7.30 10.07
C ILE A 165 15.46 -8.49 9.15
N ALA A 166 14.42 -9.25 8.80
CA ALA A 166 14.59 -10.44 7.95
C ALA A 166 15.15 -10.08 6.58
N VAL A 167 14.62 -9.04 5.94
CA VAL A 167 15.10 -8.63 4.61
C VAL A 167 16.45 -7.92 4.68
N SER A 168 16.78 -7.24 5.79
CA SER A 168 18.07 -6.54 5.96
C SER A 168 19.30 -7.43 5.73
N SER A 169 19.16 -8.74 5.97
CA SER A 169 20.20 -9.74 5.69
C SER A 169 20.59 -9.80 4.20
N PHE A 170 19.66 -9.54 3.28
CA PHE A 170 19.95 -9.45 1.85
C PHE A 170 20.74 -8.19 1.47
N PHE A 171 20.62 -7.12 2.27
CA PHE A 171 21.27 -5.83 2.01
C PHE A 171 22.66 -5.73 2.68
N ARG A 172 22.89 -6.47 3.77
CA ARG A 172 24.16 -6.49 4.52
C ARG A 172 25.39 -6.98 3.73
N TYR A 173 25.19 -7.63 2.58
CA TYR A 173 26.27 -8.00 1.67
C TYR A 173 26.69 -6.88 0.71
N SER A 174 26.13 -5.68 0.86
CA SER A 174 26.51 -4.50 0.09
C SER A 174 26.94 -3.39 1.06
N PRO A 175 28.16 -2.83 0.94
CA PRO A 175 28.77 -1.98 1.97
C PRO A 175 28.18 -0.57 2.18
N ASP A 176 27.12 -0.18 1.47
CA ASP A 176 26.59 1.19 1.45
C ASP A 176 25.06 1.24 1.69
N TRP A 177 24.55 1.19 2.94
CA TRP A 177 23.10 1.31 3.20
C TRP A 177 22.71 2.12 4.45
N ILE A 178 21.68 2.96 4.26
CA ILE A 178 20.90 3.67 5.29
C ILE A 178 19.59 2.90 5.49
N LEU A 179 19.36 2.38 6.69
CA LEU A 179 18.04 1.94 7.16
C LEU A 179 17.26 3.18 7.60
N VAL A 180 16.13 3.47 6.96
CA VAL A 180 15.13 4.39 7.52
C VAL A 180 14.05 3.55 8.17
N GLY A 181 14.22 3.27 9.46
CA GLY A 181 13.16 2.78 10.34
C GLY A 181 12.79 3.89 11.31
N TYR A 182 11.49 4.17 11.45
CA TYR A 182 10.98 4.95 12.58
C TYR A 182 10.88 4.08 13.83
#